data_AF-A0A2K9AFG8-F1
#
_entry.id   AF-A0A2K9AFG8-F1
#
_cell.length_a   1.000
_cell.length_b   1.000
_cell.length_c   1.000
_cell.angle_alpha   90.00
_cell.angle_beta   90.00
_cell.angle_gamma   90.00
#
_symmetry.space_group_name_H-M   'P 1'
#
loop_
_entity.id
_entity.type
_entity.pdbx_description
1 polymer ?
#
loop_
_entity_poly.entity_id
_entity_poly.type
_entity_poly.pdbx_seq_one_letter_code
_entity_poly.pdbx_strand_id
1 'polypeptide(L)'
;MKDVSVINLIALGYSLLLALVSFIFFREYAVWAVLGSATALFNHSLTIRLTKQKFNPVKLAYHLVLRFVMYVIMIAFAYFDQRANGTDELTRVFIFLLLGFSSIRIGILIYATPPFKAHRLKDDTDNIVPYDDEEEDDEDDR
;
A
#
# COMPACT_ATOMS: atom_id res chain seq x y z
N MET A 1 -1.00 9.11 -11.95
CA MET A 1 -1.82 7.86 -11.87
C MET A 1 -1.00 6.59 -12.01
N LYS A 2 0.01 6.56 -12.90
CA LYS A 2 0.95 5.45 -13.06
C LYS A 2 1.70 5.12 -11.77
N ASP A 3 2.15 6.13 -11.03
CA ASP A 3 2.95 6.02 -9.80
C ASP A 3 2.35 5.09 -8.76
N VAL A 4 1.06 5.28 -8.46
CA VAL A 4 0.33 4.46 -7.49
C VAL A 4 0.22 3.01 -7.96
N SER A 5 0.02 2.81 -9.27
CA SER A 5 -0.01 1.47 -9.87
C SER A 5 1.37 0.81 -9.83
N VAL A 6 2.45 1.58 -10.07
CA VAL A 6 3.84 1.10 -10.01
C VAL A 6 4.19 0.70 -8.57
N ILE A 7 3.83 1.51 -7.57
CA ILE A 7 4.01 1.18 -6.14
C ILE A 7 3.30 -0.13 -5.80
N ASN A 8 2.04 -0.28 -6.25
CA ASN A 8 1.27 -1.50 -5.99
C ASN A 8 1.88 -2.73 -6.66
N LEU A 9 2.44 -2.57 -7.88
CA LEU A 9 3.14 -3.64 -8.60
C LEU A 9 4.43 -4.05 -7.88
N ILE A 10 5.24 -3.09 -7.43
CA ILE A 10 6.47 -3.36 -6.67
C ILE A 10 6.14 -4.05 -5.34
N ALA A 11 5.11 -3.58 -4.64
CA ALA A 11 4.65 -4.19 -3.40
C ALA A 11 4.17 -5.63 -3.63
N LEU A 12 3.43 -5.89 -4.71
CA LEU A 12 3.02 -7.23 -5.11
C LEU A 12 4.22 -8.12 -5.43
N GLY A 13 5.23 -7.60 -6.14
CA GLY A 13 6.48 -8.30 -6.40
C GLY A 13 7.22 -8.68 -5.12
N TYR A 14 7.33 -7.74 -4.17
CA TYR A 14 7.89 -8.03 -2.83
C TYR A 14 7.08 -9.10 -2.11
N SER A 15 5.75 -9.02 -2.12
CA SER A 15 4.88 -10.00 -1.47
C SER A 15 5.01 -11.40 -2.06
N LEU A 16 5.16 -11.51 -3.39
CA LEU A 16 5.42 -12.80 -4.06
C LEU A 16 6.78 -13.37 -3.68
N LEU A 17 7.82 -12.54 -3.66
CA LEU A 17 9.16 -12.96 -3.23
C LEU A 17 9.15 -13.38 -1.76
N LEU A 18 8.53 -12.60 -0.88
CA LEU A 18 8.38 -12.93 0.54
C LEU A 18 7.64 -14.26 0.69
N ALA A 19 6.51 -14.45 -0.01
CA ALA A 19 5.76 -15.69 0.03
C ALA A 19 6.57 -16.88 -0.46
N LEU A 20 7.36 -16.72 -1.54
CA LEU A 20 8.20 -17.78 -2.08
C LEU A 20 9.34 -18.16 -1.13
N VAL A 21 10.04 -17.17 -0.59
CA VAL A 21 11.11 -17.37 0.41
C VAL A 21 10.54 -18.03 1.65
N SER A 22 9.43 -17.53 2.17
CA SER A 22 8.77 -18.16 3.31
C SER A 22 8.30 -19.57 2.99
N PHE A 23 7.79 -19.84 1.79
CA PHE A 23 7.33 -21.19 1.44
C PHE A 23 8.47 -22.20 1.37
N ILE A 24 9.63 -21.81 0.83
CA ILE A 24 10.80 -22.70 0.68
C ILE A 24 11.51 -22.93 2.02
N PHE A 25 11.76 -21.86 2.79
CA PHE A 25 12.60 -21.93 3.99
C PHE A 25 11.81 -22.02 5.30
N PHE A 26 10.56 -21.55 5.32
CA PHE A 26 9.78 -21.27 6.54
C PHE A 26 8.31 -21.64 6.34
N ARG A 27 8.05 -22.86 5.83
CA ARG A 27 6.76 -23.28 5.27
C ARG A 27 5.58 -23.02 6.21
N GLU A 28 5.75 -23.26 7.50
CA GLU A 28 4.73 -23.05 8.54
C GLU A 28 4.30 -21.59 8.68
N TYR A 29 5.17 -20.65 8.30
CA TYR A 29 4.90 -19.21 8.40
C TYR A 29 4.58 -18.53 7.08
N ALA A 30 4.62 -19.28 5.96
CA ALA A 30 4.31 -18.76 4.64
C ALA A 30 2.88 -18.19 4.56
N VAL A 31 1.92 -18.85 5.22
CA VAL A 31 0.53 -18.39 5.28
C VAL A 31 0.44 -17.02 5.95
N TRP A 32 1.18 -16.78 7.03
CA TRP A 32 1.19 -15.50 7.75
C TRP A 32 1.80 -14.36 6.92
N ALA A 33 2.87 -14.67 6.16
CA ALA A 33 3.46 -13.70 5.23
C ALA A 33 2.49 -13.30 4.09
N VAL A 34 1.77 -14.27 3.53
CA VAL A 34 0.75 -14.05 2.49
C VAL A 34 -0.43 -13.27 3.05
N LEU A 35 -0.94 -13.65 4.22
CA LEU A 35 -2.04 -12.96 4.87
C LEU A 35 -1.68 -11.50 5.19
N GLY A 36 -0.50 -11.26 5.76
CA GLY A 36 -0.02 -9.90 6.03
C GLY A 36 0.06 -9.07 4.74
N SER A 37 0.64 -9.65 3.69
CA SER A 37 0.73 -9.00 2.38
C SER A 37 -0.64 -8.66 1.78
N ALA A 38 -1.57 -9.61 1.80
CA ALA A 38 -2.92 -9.44 1.30
C ALA A 38 -3.67 -8.34 2.06
N THR A 39 -3.55 -8.31 3.39
CA THR A 39 -4.13 -7.26 4.24
C THR A 39 -3.61 -5.88 3.86
N ALA A 40 -2.30 -5.74 3.65
CA ALA A 40 -1.70 -4.46 3.26
C ALA A 40 -2.13 -4.00 1.85
N LEU A 41 -2.11 -4.91 0.86
CA LEU A 41 -2.53 -4.63 -0.50
C LEU A 41 -4.02 -4.26 -0.60
N PHE A 42 -4.88 -4.95 0.16
CA PHE A 42 -6.31 -4.64 0.23
C PHE A 42 -6.55 -3.25 0.82
N ASN A 43 -5.93 -2.95 1.97
CA ASN A 43 -6.02 -1.63 2.61
C ASN A 43 -5.52 -0.50 1.70
N HIS A 44 -4.44 -0.74 0.97
CA HIS A 44 -3.92 0.24 0.02
C HIS A 44 -4.88 0.45 -1.17
N SER A 45 -5.41 -0.63 -1.74
CA SER A 45 -6.40 -0.57 -2.82
C SER A 45 -7.65 0.23 -2.44
N LEU A 46 -8.15 0.05 -1.21
CA LEU A 46 -9.25 0.85 -0.68
C LEU A 46 -8.88 2.33 -0.63
N THR A 47 -7.68 2.66 -0.16
CA THR A 47 -7.19 4.04 -0.05
C THR A 47 -7.11 4.72 -1.43
N ILE A 48 -6.59 4.01 -2.44
CA ILE A 48 -6.51 4.50 -3.82
C ILE A 48 -7.91 4.81 -4.36
N ARG A 49 -8.92 4.01 -4.01
CA ARG A 49 -10.29 4.25 -4.46
C ARG A 49 -10.90 5.51 -3.84
N LEU A 50 -10.55 5.87 -2.60
CA LEU A 50 -10.99 7.13 -2.01
C LEU A 50 -10.32 8.33 -2.66
N THR A 51 -9.02 8.28 -2.90
CA THR A 51 -8.28 9.43 -3.42
C THR A 51 -8.69 9.77 -4.86
N LYS A 52 -9.36 8.84 -5.55
CA LYS A 52 -9.98 9.06 -6.87
C LYS A 52 -11.35 9.74 -6.83
N GLN A 53 -12.00 9.84 -5.67
CA GLN A 53 -13.33 10.45 -5.53
C GLN A 53 -13.22 11.87 -4.97
N LYS A 54 -14.28 12.68 -5.10
CA LYS A 54 -14.35 14.00 -4.43
C LYS A 54 -14.05 13.83 -2.94
N PHE A 55 -13.16 14.67 -2.43
CA PHE A 55 -12.68 14.60 -1.06
C PHE A 55 -13.85 14.71 -0.08
N ASN A 56 -13.98 13.71 0.80
CA ASN A 56 -14.99 13.68 1.85
C ASN A 56 -14.33 13.24 3.18
N PRO A 57 -14.29 14.12 4.20
CA PRO A 57 -13.58 13.85 5.45
C PRO A 57 -14.21 12.71 6.26
N VAL A 58 -15.54 12.55 6.21
CA VAL A 58 -16.26 11.47 6.92
C VAL A 58 -15.89 10.12 6.33
N LYS A 59 -15.83 10.04 4.99
CA LYS A 59 -15.45 8.82 4.28
C LYS A 59 -13.99 8.45 4.53
N LEU A 60 -13.11 9.44 4.57
CA LEU A 60 -11.70 9.26 4.91
C LEU A 60 -11.53 8.70 6.33
N ALA A 61 -12.22 9.29 7.32
CA ALA A 61 -12.19 8.83 8.70
C ALA A 61 -12.67 7.38 8.84
N TYR A 62 -13.80 7.02 8.20
CA TYR A 62 -14.31 5.65 8.20
C TYR A 62 -13.28 4.64 7.65
N HIS A 63 -12.64 4.97 6.53
CA HIS A 63 -11.60 4.10 5.96
C HIS A 63 -10.36 3.98 6.83
N LEU A 64 -9.98 5.05 7.52
CA LEU A 64 -8.88 5.01 8.47
C LEU A 64 -9.19 4.05 9.63
N VAL A 65 -10.40 4.13 10.19
CA VAL A 65 -10.88 3.20 11.24
C VAL A 65 -10.89 1.77 10.72
N LEU A 66 -11.49 1.52 9.55
CA LEU A 66 -11.55 0.20 8.94
C LEU A 66 -10.15 -0.42 8.77
N ARG A 67 -9.17 0.39 8.33
CA ARG A 67 -7.78 -0.03 8.18
C ARG A 67 -7.19 -0.55 9.49
N PHE A 68 -7.35 0.21 10.58
CA PHE A 68 -6.87 -0.20 11.89
C PHE A 68 -7.60 -1.44 12.42
N VAL A 69 -8.92 -1.48 12.28
CA VAL A 69 -9.73 -2.63 12.67
C VAL A 69 -9.26 -3.90 11.95
N MET A 70 -8.99 -3.83 10.66
CA MET A 70 -8.52 -4.99 9.89
C MET A 70 -7.15 -5.50 10.38
N TYR A 71 -6.21 -4.60 10.70
CA TYR A 71 -4.92 -5.02 11.29
C TYR A 71 -5.09 -5.61 12.69
N VAL A 72 -5.95 -5.04 13.52
CA VAL A 72 -6.26 -5.56 14.87
C VAL A 72 -6.88 -6.95 14.77
N ILE A 73 -7.83 -7.16 13.88
CA ILE A 73 -8.46 -8.47 13.64
C ILE A 73 -7.38 -9.50 13.23
N MET A 74 -6.48 -9.14 12.31
CA MET A 74 -5.41 -10.05 11.87
C MET A 74 -4.43 -10.39 13.00
N ILE A 75 -4.05 -9.41 13.82
CA ILE A 75 -3.17 -9.63 14.98
C ILE A 75 -3.88 -10.51 16.02
N ALA A 76 -5.15 -10.25 16.31
CA ALA A 76 -5.93 -11.04 17.25
C ALA A 76 -6.08 -12.48 16.74
N PHE A 77 -6.37 -12.67 15.45
CA PHE A 77 -6.47 -13.99 14.82
C PHE A 77 -5.15 -14.76 14.95
N ALA A 78 -4.02 -14.14 14.59
CA ALA A 78 -2.70 -14.74 14.76
C ALA A 78 -2.41 -15.11 16.22
N TYR A 79 -2.77 -14.24 17.16
CA TYR A 79 -2.58 -14.50 18.58
C TYR A 79 -3.39 -15.71 19.07
N PHE A 80 -4.70 -15.76 18.78
CA PHE A 80 -5.55 -16.83 19.27
C PHE A 80 -5.21 -18.19 18.64
N ASP A 81 -4.76 -18.20 17.39
CA ASP A 81 -4.33 -19.41 16.69
C ASP A 81 -3.01 -19.97 17.26
N GLN A 82 -2.07 -19.10 17.64
CA GLN A 82 -0.69 -19.51 17.94
C GLN A 82 -0.30 -19.43 19.41
N ARG A 83 -1.12 -18.80 20.28
CA ARG A 83 -0.82 -18.65 21.72
C ARG A 83 -0.57 -19.97 22.47
N ALA A 84 -1.10 -21.09 21.96
CA ALA A 84 -0.92 -22.40 22.58
C ALA A 84 0.41 -23.07 22.20
N ASN A 85 1.07 -22.60 21.13
CA ASN A 85 2.26 -23.23 20.55
C ASN A 85 3.58 -22.69 21.15
N GLY A 86 3.49 -21.78 22.12
CA GLY A 86 4.63 -21.17 22.80
C GLY A 86 5.02 -19.80 22.23
N THR A 87 5.81 -19.07 23.02
CA THR A 87 6.18 -17.67 22.73
C THR A 87 7.04 -17.53 21.48
N ASP A 88 7.92 -18.49 21.22
CA ASP A 88 8.83 -18.45 20.06
C ASP A 88 8.06 -18.53 18.74
N GLU A 89 7.07 -19.42 18.65
CA GLU A 89 6.28 -19.56 17.43
C GLU A 89 5.32 -18.43 17.21
N LEU A 90 4.70 -17.94 18.28
CA LEU A 90 3.92 -16.71 18.23
C LEU A 90 4.76 -15.52 17.72
N THR A 91 6.02 -15.43 18.16
CA THR A 91 6.93 -14.36 17.73
C THR A 91 7.25 -14.47 16.25
N ARG A 92 7.59 -15.66 15.74
CA ARG A 92 7.87 -15.87 14.31
C ARG A 92 6.66 -15.57 13.44
N VAL A 93 5.47 -16.00 13.87
CA VAL A 93 4.19 -15.69 13.21
C VAL A 93 4.02 -14.17 13.07
N PHE A 94 4.23 -13.42 14.16
CA PHE A 94 4.16 -11.97 14.09
C PHE A 94 5.22 -11.34 13.20
N ILE A 95 6.45 -11.86 13.19
CA ILE A 95 7.51 -11.38 12.29
C ILE A 95 7.04 -11.52 10.83
N PHE A 96 6.59 -12.71 10.41
CA PHE A 96 6.14 -12.92 9.03
C PHE A 96 4.89 -12.10 8.69
N LEU A 97 3.95 -11.95 9.63
CA LEU A 97 2.78 -11.10 9.45
C LEU A 97 3.17 -9.62 9.26
N LEU A 98 4.09 -9.09 10.08
CA LEU A 98 4.58 -7.71 10.01
C LEU A 98 5.40 -7.45 8.74
N LEU A 99 6.20 -8.43 8.31
CA LEU A 99 6.92 -8.37 7.03
C LEU A 99 5.92 -8.26 5.87
N GLY A 100 4.81 -9.00 5.93
CA GLY A 100 3.71 -8.87 4.97
C GLY A 100 3.02 -7.50 5.03
N PHE A 101 2.69 -7.00 6.23
CA PHE A 101 2.09 -5.67 6.41
C PHE A 101 2.97 -4.54 5.86
N SER A 102 4.28 -4.75 5.83
CA SER A 102 5.26 -3.78 5.35
C SER A 102 5.41 -3.72 3.83
N SER A 103 4.77 -4.63 3.08
CA SER A 103 4.83 -4.72 1.61
C SER A 103 4.63 -3.38 0.90
N ILE A 104 3.58 -2.62 1.25
CA ILE A 104 3.30 -1.31 0.66
C ILE A 104 4.39 -0.28 1.00
N ARG A 105 4.91 -0.29 2.24
CA ARG A 105 5.98 0.63 2.65
C ARG A 105 7.25 0.34 1.88
N ILE A 106 7.58 -0.94 1.68
CA ILE A 106 8.73 -1.37 0.89
C ILE A 106 8.54 -0.96 -0.57
N GLY A 107 7.34 -1.12 -1.14
CA GLY A 107 7.00 -0.62 -2.47
C GLY A 107 7.25 0.89 -2.62
N ILE A 108 6.83 1.70 -1.64
CA ILE A 108 7.07 3.14 -1.61
C ILE A 108 8.56 3.46 -1.50
N LEU A 109 9.29 2.77 -0.62
CA LEU A 109 10.73 2.98 -0.43
C LEU A 109 11.53 2.67 -1.69
N ILE A 110 11.22 1.55 -2.36
CA ILE A 110 11.85 1.18 -3.63
C ILE A 110 11.50 2.20 -4.71
N TYR A 111 10.23 2.62 -4.80
CA TYR A 111 9.81 3.65 -5.75
C TYR A 111 10.50 5.01 -5.53
N ALA A 112 10.91 5.31 -4.30
CA ALA A 112 11.65 6.53 -3.99
C ALA A 112 13.14 6.48 -4.38
N THR A 113 13.67 5.31 -4.79
CA THR A 113 15.09 5.17 -5.16
C THR A 113 15.43 5.86 -6.50
N PRO A 114 16.71 6.23 -6.72
CA PRO A 114 17.14 6.97 -7.91
C PRO A 114 16.67 6.44 -9.29
N PRO A 115 16.67 5.12 -9.59
CA PRO A 115 16.23 4.64 -10.90
C PRO A 115 14.76 4.95 -11.21
N PHE A 116 13.89 4.94 -10.20
CA PHE A 116 12.47 5.28 -10.38
C PHE A 116 12.22 6.79 -10.33
N LYS A 117 13.02 7.54 -9.56
CA LYS A 117 12.95 9.01 -9.51
C LYS A 117 13.22 9.66 -10.88
N ALA A 118 14.14 9.10 -11.66
CA ALA A 118 14.45 9.56 -13.01
C ALA A 118 13.27 9.38 -13.99
N HIS A 119 12.47 8.33 -13.81
CA HIS A 119 11.25 8.11 -14.60
C HIS A 119 10.09 8.99 -14.14
N ARG A 120 9.97 9.25 -12.83
CA ARG A 120 8.96 10.16 -12.27
C ARG A 120 9.07 11.58 -12.84
N LEU A 121 10.29 12.11 -12.91
CA LEU A 121 10.55 13.46 -13.46
C LEU A 121 10.20 13.55 -14.95
N LYS A 122 10.40 12.48 -15.72
CA LYS A 122 10.03 12.43 -17.14
C LYS A 122 8.50 12.46 -17.34
N ASP A 123 7.75 11.66 -16.59
CA ASP A 123 6.27 11.63 -16.67
C ASP A 123 5.63 12.96 -16.19
N ASP A 124 6.27 13.71 -15.27
CA ASP A 124 5.78 15.04 -14.84
C ASP A 124 6.03 16.12 -15.92
N THR A 125 7.05 15.97 -16.77
CA THR A 125 7.36 16.95 -17.83
C THR A 125 6.42 16.82 -19.03
N ASP A 126 5.90 15.61 -19.29
CA ASP A 126 4.94 15.34 -20.37
C ASP A 126 3.48 15.70 -20.01
N ASN A 127 3.21 16.08 -18.76
CA ASN A 127 1.88 16.49 -18.26
C ASN A 127 1.80 18.00 -17.97
N ILE A 128 2.64 18.83 -18.59
CA ILE A 128 2.43 20.27 -18.61
C ILE A 128 1.24 20.51 -19.54
N VAL A 129 0.05 20.61 -18.98
CA VAL A 129 -1.09 21.24 -19.67
C VAL A 129 -0.63 22.68 -19.96
N PRO A 130 -0.62 23.14 -21.22
CA PRO A 130 -0.36 24.55 -21.49
C PRO A 130 -1.34 25.35 -20.63
N TYR A 131 -0.82 26.29 -19.85
CA TYR A 131 -1.65 27.35 -19.34
C TYR A 131 -2.18 28.06 -20.59
N ASP A 132 -3.47 27.92 -20.88
CA ASP A 132 -4.14 28.81 -21.82
C ASP A 132 -4.11 30.18 -21.15
N ASP A 133 -3.08 30.96 -21.46
CA ASP A 133 -3.03 32.40 -21.23
C ASP A 133 -3.94 33.08 -22.27
N GLU A 134 -5.23 32.77 -22.28
CA GLU A 134 -6.24 33.49 -23.05
C GLU A 134 -7.52 33.60 -22.23
N GLU A 135 -7.60 34.65 -21.41
CA GLU A 135 -8.82 35.43 -21.15
C GLU A 135 -8.42 36.72 -20.37
N GLU A 136 -7.50 37.50 -20.95
CA GLU A 136 -7.53 38.96 -20.84
C GLU A 136 -8.07 39.46 -22.19
N ASP A 137 -9.34 39.88 -22.21
CA ASP A 137 -9.72 41.23 -22.60
C ASP A 137 -11.25 41.35 -22.75
N ASP A 138 -11.77 42.33 -22.01
CA ASP A 138 -12.86 43.24 -22.38
C ASP A 138 -14.27 42.68 -22.61
N GLU A 139 -15.19 43.03 -21.70
CA GLU A 139 -16.29 43.95 -22.05
C GLU A 139 -17.00 44.45 -20.77
N ASP A 140 -16.56 45.62 -20.31
CA ASP A 140 -17.45 46.66 -19.78
C ASP A 140 -18.48 46.99 -20.88
N ASP A 141 -19.76 46.62 -20.70
CA ASP A 141 -20.88 47.44 -21.19
C ASP A 141 -22.26 46.96 -20.69
N ARG A 142 -22.84 47.78 -19.79
CA ARG A 142 -24.28 48.09 -19.59
C ARG A 142 -25.17 47.21 -18.72
#